data_AF-A0A410W6F7-F1
#
_entry.id   AF-A0A410W6F7-F1
#
_cell.length_a   1.000
_cell.length_b   1.000
_cell.length_c   1.000
_cell.angle_alpha   90.00
_cell.angle_beta   90.00
_cell.angle_gamma   90.00
#
_symmetry.space_group_name_H-M   'P 1'
#
loop_
_entity.id
_entity.type
_entity.pdbx_description
1 polymer ?
#
loop_
_entity_poly.entity_id
_entity_poly.type
_entity_poly.pdbx_seq_one_letter_code
_entity_poly.pdbx_strand_id
1 'polypeptide(L)'
;MLRIAVVGATATGLYLSDLLMSCKRPMHIDLIDQAPAPAGLAPYGKGKPSASTVRFIGNVPVDTELDSLYDLVLDTDFQVEIEAKARVSKAIFSASGNLGDPLKALQARGIATTTWLGGLNLPAGYSLAQWNALLATATGAPVCF
;
A
#
# COMPACT_ATOMS: atom_id res chain seq x y z
N MET A 1 13.92 -6.44 6.44
CA MET A 1 12.87 -5.39 6.51
C MET A 1 11.55 -6.07 6.18
N LEU A 2 10.47 -5.80 6.92
CA LEU A 2 9.19 -6.47 6.65
C LEU A 2 8.62 -6.04 5.30
N ARG A 3 7.96 -6.95 4.58
CA ARG A 3 7.25 -6.66 3.35
C ARG A 3 5.78 -6.98 3.50
N ILE A 4 4.94 -5.96 3.36
CA ILE A 4 3.50 -6.06 3.55
C ILE A 4 2.84 -5.64 2.24
N ALA A 5 1.93 -6.47 1.73
CA ALA A 5 1.03 -6.11 0.66
C ALA A 5 -0.28 -5.56 1.26
N VAL A 6 -0.76 -4.45 0.72
CA VAL A 6 -2.12 -3.94 0.96
C VAL A 6 -2.85 -3.99 -0.38
N VAL A 7 -3.95 -4.73 -0.46
CA VAL A 7 -4.67 -4.97 -1.71
C VAL A 7 -5.87 -4.04 -1.83
N GLY A 8 -5.79 -3.10 -2.76
CA GLY A 8 -6.80 -2.07 -3.04
C GLY A 8 -6.31 -0.68 -2.65
N ALA A 9 -6.15 0.23 -3.60
CA ALA A 9 -5.70 1.61 -3.42
C ALA A 9 -6.85 2.60 -3.20
N THR A 10 -7.90 2.15 -2.51
CA THR A 10 -9.02 2.99 -2.07
C THR A 10 -8.69 3.72 -0.76
N ALA A 11 -9.66 4.44 -0.17
CA ALA A 11 -9.47 5.12 1.10
C ALA A 11 -9.04 4.15 2.22
N THR A 12 -9.58 2.93 2.23
CA THR A 12 -9.26 1.91 3.25
C THR A 12 -7.83 1.42 3.08
N GLY A 13 -7.36 1.14 1.87
CA GLY A 13 -5.97 0.73 1.65
C GLY A 13 -4.94 1.83 1.89
N LEU A 14 -5.26 3.07 1.52
CA LEU A 14 -4.42 4.22 1.85
C LEU A 14 -4.35 4.44 3.36
N TYR A 15 -5.48 4.36 4.05
CA TYR A 15 -5.53 4.44 5.52
C TYR A 15 -4.72 3.33 6.19
N LEU A 16 -4.84 2.09 5.72
CA LEU A 16 -4.09 0.96 6.28
C LEU A 16 -2.58 1.14 6.07
N SER A 17 -2.19 1.59 4.88
CA SER A 17 -0.80 1.93 4.56
C SER A 17 -0.27 3.07 5.43
N ASP A 18 -1.10 4.08 5.68
CA ASP A 18 -0.77 5.23 6.53
C ASP A 18 -0.57 4.83 8.00
N LEU A 19 -1.44 3.95 8.52
CA LEU A 19 -1.28 3.34 9.84
C LEU A 19 0.02 2.54 9.94
N LEU A 20 0.34 1.73 8.94
CA LEU A 20 1.58 0.95 8.88
C LEU A 20 2.81 1.86 8.87
N MET A 21 2.76 2.97 8.14
CA MET A 21 3.81 3.99 8.11
C MET A 21 4.05 4.67 9.47
N SER A 22 3.02 4.75 10.31
CA SER A 22 3.12 5.30 11.68
C SER A 22 3.79 4.35 12.69
N CYS A 23 3.99 3.09 12.32
CA CYS A 23 4.57 2.07 13.20
C CYS A 23 6.08 2.24 13.34
N LYS A 24 6.62 1.94 14.54
CA LYS A 24 8.06 2.08 14.84
C LYS A 24 8.95 1.01 14.18
N ARG A 25 8.37 -0.10 13.71
CA ARG A 25 9.12 -1.20 13.08
C ARG A 25 9.33 -0.88 11.59
N PRO A 26 10.56 -0.84 11.07
CA PRO A 26 10.81 -0.56 9.66
C PRO A 26 10.15 -1.59 8.73
N MET A 27 9.39 -1.12 7.75
CA MET A 27 8.68 -1.97 6.79
C MET A 27 8.60 -1.33 5.40
N HIS A 28 8.44 -2.17 4.39
CA HIS A 28 8.11 -1.79 3.03
C HIS A 28 6.68 -2.22 2.75
N ILE A 29 5.86 -1.26 2.32
CA ILE A 29 4.45 -1.46 2.03
C ILE A 29 4.28 -1.35 0.52
N ASP A 30 3.81 -2.42 -0.10
CA ASP A 30 3.33 -2.39 -1.47
C ASP A 30 1.82 -2.21 -1.45
N LEU A 31 1.35 -1.05 -1.92
CA LEU A 31 -0.06 -0.80 -2.19
C LEU A 31 -0.37 -1.30 -3.59
N ILE A 32 -1.15 -2.36 -3.68
CA ILE A 32 -1.39 -3.12 -4.91
C ILE A 32 -2.79 -2.83 -5.41
N ASP A 33 -2.94 -2.53 -6.70
CA ASP A 33 -4.25 -2.31 -7.31
C ASP A 33 -4.32 -2.83 -8.75
N GLN A 34 -5.54 -3.10 -9.22
CA GLN A 34 -5.79 -3.40 -10.63
C GLN A 34 -5.61 -2.18 -11.52
N ALA A 35 -5.91 -0.99 -10.99
CA ALA A 35 -5.68 0.26 -11.69
C ALA A 35 -4.18 0.41 -11.99
N PRO A 36 -3.81 0.86 -13.20
CA PRO A 36 -2.40 0.99 -13.59
C PRO A 36 -1.69 2.16 -12.89
N ALA A 37 -2.41 3.00 -12.17
CA ALA A 37 -1.81 4.10 -11.41
C ALA A 37 -2.74 4.46 -10.25
N PRO A 38 -2.18 5.04 -9.18
CA PRO A 38 -2.99 5.48 -8.05
C PRO A 38 -3.94 6.60 -8.50
N ALA A 39 -5.03 6.80 -7.75
CA ALA A 39 -5.80 8.04 -7.85
C ALA A 39 -4.84 9.24 -7.78
N GLY A 40 -5.10 10.33 -8.52
CA GLY A 40 -4.26 11.52 -8.69
C GLY A 40 -3.91 12.30 -7.41
N LEU A 41 -3.38 11.59 -6.42
CA LEU A 41 -2.82 12.08 -5.18
C LEU A 41 -1.48 12.67 -5.55
N ALA A 42 -1.37 13.99 -5.49
CA ALA A 42 -0.08 14.64 -5.61
C ALA A 42 0.87 14.01 -4.57
N PRO A 43 2.12 13.66 -4.94
CA PRO A 43 3.08 13.13 -3.97
C PRO A 43 3.18 14.13 -2.81
N TYR A 44 2.84 13.71 -1.60
CA TYR A 44 2.83 14.61 -0.46
C TYR A 44 4.25 15.10 -0.18
N GLY A 45 4.53 16.34 -0.57
CA GLY A 45 5.85 16.97 -0.37
C GLY A 45 6.16 17.32 1.09
N LYS A 46 5.46 16.76 2.08
CA LYS A 46 5.59 17.13 3.50
C LYS A 46 5.61 15.95 4.48
N GLY A 47 5.69 14.70 3.99
CA GLY A 47 5.89 13.55 4.87
C GLY A 47 7.26 13.65 5.58
N LYS A 48 7.30 13.45 6.90
CA LYS A 48 8.60 13.29 7.59
C LYS A 48 9.27 12.01 7.06
N PRO A 49 10.60 12.00 6.87
CA PRO A 49 11.32 10.77 6.54
C PRO A 49 10.96 9.68 7.56
N SER A 50 10.40 8.57 7.07
CA SER A 50 10.13 7.38 7.88
C SER A 50 11.16 6.31 7.56
N ALA A 51 11.43 5.43 8.53
CA ALA A 51 12.19 4.19 8.28
C ALA A 51 11.38 3.20 7.42
N SER A 52 10.09 3.44 7.26
CA SER A 52 9.19 2.68 6.40
C SER A 52 9.01 3.37 5.05
N THR A 53 8.65 2.60 4.04
CA THR A 53 8.49 3.09 2.65
C THR A 53 7.21 2.52 2.05
N VAL A 54 6.62 3.28 1.13
CA VAL A 54 5.44 2.85 0.35
C VAL A 54 5.78 2.88 -1.13
N ARG A 55 5.39 1.82 -1.84
CA ARG A 55 5.44 1.72 -3.30
C ARG A 55 4.04 1.35 -3.77
N PHE A 56 3.59 1.98 -4.85
CA PHE A 56 2.37 1.54 -5.53
C PHE A 56 2.73 0.60 -6.67
N ILE A 57 2.04 -0.54 -6.76
CA ILE A 57 2.15 -1.51 -7.84
C ILE A 57 0.77 -1.65 -8.49
N GLY A 58 0.64 -1.12 -9.70
CA GLY A 58 -0.61 -1.15 -10.45
C GLY A 58 -0.64 -2.27 -11.49
N ASN A 59 -1.81 -2.44 -12.11
CA ASN A 59 -2.06 -3.44 -13.13
C ASN A 59 -1.88 -4.89 -12.63
N VAL A 60 -2.17 -5.14 -11.35
CA VAL A 60 -2.13 -6.48 -10.75
C VAL A 60 -3.53 -7.08 -10.73
N PRO A 61 -3.80 -8.23 -11.38
CA PRO A 61 -5.11 -8.90 -11.33
C PRO A 61 -5.54 -9.27 -9.90
N VAL A 62 -6.85 -9.26 -9.62
CA VAL A 62 -7.41 -9.50 -8.26
C VAL A 62 -7.19 -10.93 -7.79
N ASP A 63 -7.10 -11.87 -8.72
CA ASP A 63 -6.86 -13.30 -8.48
C ASP A 63 -5.36 -13.64 -8.36
N THR A 64 -4.47 -12.66 -8.37
CA THR A 64 -3.03 -12.89 -8.19
C THR A 64 -2.74 -13.43 -6.79
N GLU A 65 -2.09 -14.60 -6.70
CA GLU A 65 -1.65 -15.16 -5.42
C GLU A 65 -0.46 -14.36 -4.85
N LEU A 66 -0.65 -13.67 -3.73
CA LEU A 66 0.36 -12.79 -3.15
C LEU A 66 0.98 -13.33 -1.85
N ASP A 67 0.34 -14.29 -1.16
CA ASP A 67 0.78 -14.77 0.16
C ASP A 67 2.20 -15.35 0.15
N SER A 68 2.63 -15.95 -0.97
CA SER A 68 3.98 -16.48 -1.13
C SER A 68 5.05 -15.41 -1.36
N LEU A 69 4.66 -14.16 -1.64
CA LEU A 69 5.55 -13.06 -2.00
C LEU A 69 5.75 -12.02 -0.89
N TYR A 70 4.87 -12.02 0.11
CA TYR A 70 4.86 -11.04 1.20
C TYR A 70 4.88 -11.72 2.56
N ASP A 71 5.42 -11.02 3.57
CA ASP A 71 5.35 -11.54 4.94
C ASP A 71 3.90 -11.52 5.44
N LEU A 72 3.09 -10.64 4.84
CA LEU A 72 1.66 -10.53 5.05
C LEU A 72 0.98 -9.85 3.87
N VAL A 73 -0.21 -10.34 3.53
CA VAL A 73 -1.16 -9.70 2.64
C VAL A 73 -2.35 -9.21 3.46
N LEU A 74 -2.70 -7.94 3.31
CA LEU A 74 -3.83 -7.31 3.98
C LEU A 74 -4.89 -6.94 2.96
N ASP A 75 -6.09 -7.48 3.14
CA ASP A 75 -7.29 -7.00 2.46
C ASP A 75 -7.73 -5.65 3.02
N THR A 76 -8.52 -4.94 2.22
CA THR A 76 -9.14 -3.66 2.59
C THR A 76 -10.64 -3.78 2.84
N ASP A 77 -11.14 -4.99 3.13
CA ASP A 77 -12.55 -5.25 3.41
C ASP A 77 -12.86 -4.97 4.88
N PHE A 78 -12.86 -3.68 5.22
CA PHE A 78 -13.24 -3.20 6.54
C PHE A 78 -13.99 -1.88 6.44
N GLN A 79 -14.87 -1.64 7.40
CA GLN A 79 -15.71 -0.43 7.43
C GLN A 79 -15.31 0.54 8.55
N VAL A 80 -14.62 0.05 9.58
CA VAL A 80 -14.30 0.83 10.78
C VAL A 80 -12.82 0.76 11.16
N GLU A 81 -12.28 1.86 11.68
CA GLU A 81 -10.85 2.00 11.98
C GLU A 81 -10.32 1.00 13.01
N ILE A 82 -11.16 0.55 13.94
CA ILE A 82 -10.76 -0.44 14.96
C ILE A 82 -10.39 -1.79 14.32
N GLU A 83 -11.07 -2.16 13.24
CA GLU A 83 -10.82 -3.39 12.48
C GLU A 83 -9.47 -3.32 11.75
N ALA A 84 -9.15 -2.15 11.18
CA ALA A 84 -7.88 -1.88 10.54
C ALA A 84 -6.71 -1.95 11.54
N LYS A 85 -6.88 -1.34 12.72
CA LYS A 85 -5.86 -1.37 13.79
C LYS A 85 -5.62 -2.79 14.31
N ALA A 86 -6.66 -3.63 14.37
CA ALA A 86 -6.52 -5.04 14.72
C ALA A 86 -5.70 -5.81 13.65
N ARG A 87 -5.98 -5.58 12.36
CA ARG A 87 -5.19 -6.15 11.24
C ARG A 87 -3.72 -5.75 11.31
N VAL A 88 -3.42 -4.46 11.47
CA VAL A 88 -2.05 -3.94 11.60
C VAL A 88 -1.33 -4.52 12.81
N SER A 89 -2.02 -4.64 13.94
CA SER A 89 -1.44 -5.21 15.15
C SER A 89 -1.04 -6.67 14.91
N LYS A 90 -1.90 -7.47 14.30
CA LYS A 90 -1.58 -8.86 13.88
C LYS A 90 -0.38 -8.89 12.93
N ALA A 91 -0.32 -7.96 11.98
CA ALA A 91 0.71 -7.89 10.95
C ALA A 91 2.13 -7.76 11.51
N ILE A 92 2.28 -6.92 12.53
CA ILE A 92 3.58 -6.58 13.09
C ILE A 92 4.21 -7.76 13.84
N PHE A 93 3.42 -8.71 14.36
CA PHE A 93 3.93 -9.82 15.16
C PHE A 93 4.28 -11.08 14.35
N SER A 94 3.70 -11.29 13.16
CA SER A 94 3.86 -12.56 12.41
C SER A 94 4.99 -12.57 11.38
N ALA A 95 5.56 -11.42 11.05
CA ALA A 95 6.40 -11.26 9.86
C ALA A 95 7.91 -11.53 10.11
N SER A 96 8.54 -12.28 9.18
CA SER A 96 9.92 -12.81 9.32
C SER A 96 10.99 -12.00 8.58
N GLY A 97 10.63 -11.29 7.50
CA GLY A 97 11.46 -10.29 6.83
C GLY A 97 12.51 -10.81 5.84
N ASN A 98 12.34 -12.03 5.31
CA ASN A 98 13.32 -12.74 4.46
C ASN A 98 12.87 -12.97 2.99
N LEU A 99 11.92 -12.20 2.48
CA LEU A 99 11.36 -12.41 1.14
C LEU A 99 12.06 -11.59 0.04
N GLY A 100 12.17 -12.19 -1.16
CA GLY A 100 12.69 -11.57 -2.38
C GLY A 100 11.75 -10.52 -2.99
N ASP A 101 12.23 -9.73 -3.96
CA ASP A 101 11.44 -8.63 -4.58
C ASP A 101 10.20 -9.15 -5.32
N PRO A 102 8.98 -8.80 -4.88
CA PRO A 102 7.74 -9.31 -5.46
C PRO A 102 7.58 -8.95 -6.94
N LEU A 103 8.13 -7.81 -7.40
CA LEU A 103 8.07 -7.42 -8.81
C LEU A 103 8.72 -8.46 -9.74
N LYS A 104 9.86 -9.02 -9.32
CA LYS A 104 10.54 -10.07 -10.11
C LYS A 104 9.70 -11.34 -10.17
N ALA A 105 9.03 -11.68 -9.08
CA ALA A 105 8.16 -12.85 -9.03
C ALA A 105 6.89 -12.66 -9.87
N LEU A 106 6.27 -11.48 -9.84
CA LEU A 106 5.13 -11.13 -10.70
C LEU A 106 5.51 -11.14 -12.18
N GLN A 107 6.67 -10.57 -12.53
CA GLN A 107 7.19 -10.62 -13.90
C GLN A 107 7.50 -12.05 -14.35
N ALA A 108 8.07 -12.89 -13.49
CA ALA A 108 8.32 -14.30 -13.79
C ALA A 108 7.03 -15.10 -14.02
N ARG A 109 5.90 -14.63 -13.47
CA ARG A 109 4.54 -15.16 -13.73
C ARG A 109 3.88 -14.56 -14.97
N GLY A 110 4.58 -13.71 -15.72
CA GLY A 110 4.07 -13.05 -16.93
C GLY A 110 3.13 -11.87 -16.66
N ILE A 111 3.09 -11.36 -15.42
CA ILE A 111 2.24 -10.23 -15.04
C ILE A 111 3.00 -8.92 -15.31
N ALA A 112 2.50 -8.13 -16.26
CA ALA A 112 3.03 -6.80 -16.53
C ALA A 112 2.49 -5.81 -15.49
N THR A 113 3.37 -5.19 -14.71
CA THR A 113 2.98 -4.26 -13.64
C THR A 113 3.46 -2.83 -13.93
N THR A 114 2.75 -1.84 -13.41
CA THR A 114 3.25 -0.47 -13.31
C THR A 114 3.75 -0.20 -11.89
N THR A 115 4.76 0.66 -11.74
CA THR A 115 5.35 0.94 -10.43
C THR A 115 5.57 2.42 -10.23
N TRP A 116 5.19 2.92 -9.06
CA TRP A 116 5.42 4.30 -8.66
C TRP A 116 6.28 4.31 -7.39
N LEU A 117 7.57 4.59 -7.58
CA LEU A 117 8.55 4.70 -6.49
C LEU A 117 8.42 6.07 -5.82
N GLY A 118 8.27 6.09 -4.50
CA GLY A 118 8.00 7.33 -3.77
C GLY A 118 6.68 8.01 -4.17
N GLY A 119 5.81 7.31 -4.90
CA GLY A 119 4.53 7.84 -5.38
C GLY A 119 3.56 8.19 -4.26
N LEU A 120 3.80 7.69 -3.04
CA LEU A 120 2.95 7.91 -1.87
C LEU A 120 3.82 8.22 -0.65
N ASN A 121 4.17 9.49 -0.47
CA ASN A 121 4.70 9.99 0.80
C ASN A 121 3.56 10.14 1.81
N LEU A 122 3.02 9.04 2.32
CA LEU A 122 1.82 9.13 3.15
C LEU A 122 2.04 10.03 4.40
N PRO A 123 1.01 10.79 4.84
CA PRO A 123 1.13 11.72 5.98
C PRO A 123 1.54 11.06 7.31
N ALA A 124 1.30 9.77 7.49
CA ALA A 124 1.44 8.96 8.69
C ALA A 124 0.62 9.51 9.87
N GLY A 125 -0.71 9.57 9.72
CA GLY A 125 -1.62 10.02 10.78
C GLY A 125 -3.00 10.51 10.32
N TYR A 126 -3.37 10.29 9.06
CA TYR A 126 -4.71 10.59 8.55
C TYR A 126 -5.71 9.53 9.04
N SER A 127 -6.91 10.00 9.39
CA SER A 127 -8.07 9.13 9.66
C SER A 127 -8.66 8.58 8.36
N LEU A 128 -9.47 7.53 8.47
CA LEU A 128 -10.19 6.96 7.33
C LEU A 128 -11.13 8.00 6.69
N ALA A 129 -11.76 8.85 7.50
CA ALA A 129 -12.62 9.93 7.02
C ALA A 129 -11.83 10.98 6.22
N GLN A 130 -10.62 11.32 6.65
CA GLN A 130 -9.74 12.24 5.92
C GLN A 130 -9.31 11.66 4.56
N TRP A 131 -8.99 10.37 4.51
CA TRP A 131 -8.68 9.67 3.26
C TRP A 131 -9.87 9.64 2.27
N ASN A 132 -11.07 9.36 2.78
CA ASN A 132 -12.30 9.42 1.96
C ASN A 132 -12.55 10.83 1.40
N ALA A 133 -12.48 11.85 2.25
CA ALA A 133 -12.64 13.23 1.83
C ALA A 133 -11.61 13.65 0.78
N LEU A 134 -10.36 13.23 0.97
CA LEU A 134 -9.28 13.52 0.03
C LEU A 134 -9.53 12.87 -1.33
N LEU A 135 -9.83 11.56 -1.37
CA LEU A 135 -10.10 10.85 -2.61
C LEU A 135 -11.32 11.41 -3.34
N ALA A 136 -12.35 11.88 -2.62
CA ALA A 136 -13.51 12.55 -3.24
C ALA A 136 -13.12 13.85 -3.96
N THR A 137 -12.02 14.50 -3.55
CA THR A 137 -11.48 15.71 -4.19
C THR A 137 -10.32 15.44 -5.14
N ALA A 138 -9.81 14.20 -5.17
CA ALA A 138 -8.69 13.82 -6.01
C ALA A 138 -9.15 13.80 -7.47
N THR A 139 -8.77 14.84 -8.22
CA THR A 139 -9.02 14.95 -9.65
C THR A 139 -7.74 14.66 -10.41
N GLY A 140 -7.76 13.66 -11.29
CA GLY A 140 -6.62 13.31 -12.13
C GLY A 140 -6.59 11.84 -12.50
N ALA A 141 -6.72 11.56 -13.80
CA ALA A 141 -6.27 10.32 -14.40
C ALA A 141 -4.73 10.39 -14.59
N PRO A 142 -4.04 9.24 -14.70
CA PRO A 142 -2.59 9.20 -14.81
C PRO A 142 -2.13 9.88 -16.11
N VAL A 143 -1.13 10.75 -16.01
CA VAL A 143 -0.43 11.28 -17.19
C VAL A 143 0.61 10.25 -17.60
N CYS A 144 0.43 9.63 -18.77
CA CYS A 144 1.49 8.86 -19.42
C CYS A 144 2.50 9.85 -20.02
N PHE A 145 3.79 9.70 -19.70
CA PHE A 145 4.89 10.17 -20.55
C PHE A 145 5.72 8.96 -20.96
#